data_AF-A0A151XZD6-F1
#
_entry.id   AF-A0A151XZD6-F1
#
_cell.length_a   1.000
_cell.length_b   1.000
_cell.length_c   1.000
_cell.angle_alpha   90.00
_cell.angle_beta   90.00
_cell.angle_gamma   90.00
#
_symmetry.space_group_name_H-M   'P 1'
#
loop_
_entity.id
_entity.type
_entity.pdbx_description
1 polymer ?
#
loop_
_entity_poly.entity_id
_entity_poly.type
_entity_poly.pdbx_seq_one_letter_code
_entity_poly.pdbx_strand_id
1 'polypeptide(L)' 'MHALYSSDSGHWDVPELTEPLAEAYDLVREGAITEEDFKALVFDHPYSFYTANNPDFFKGTQVEQKLQKNWAA' A
#
# COMPACT_ATOMS: atom_id res chain seq x y z
N MET A 1 -7.09 -14.89 -2.93
CA MET A 1 -7.31 -13.44 -3.12
C MET A 1 -6.90 -12.78 -1.82
N HIS A 2 -5.98 -11.82 -1.85
CA HIS A 2 -5.51 -11.12 -0.65
C HIS A 2 -6.22 -9.77 -0.51
N ALA A 3 -6.40 -9.31 0.72
CA ALA A 3 -6.95 -7.98 0.99
C ALA A 3 -5.94 -6.89 0.61
N LEU A 4 -6.44 -5.77 0.09
CA LEU A 4 -5.66 -4.62 -0.36
C LEU A 4 -6.21 -3.37 0.31
N TYR A 5 -5.33 -2.46 0.71
CA TYR A 5 -5.74 -1.11 1.10
C TYR A 5 -6.20 -0.31 -0.13
N SER A 6 -7.31 0.41 0.02
CA SER A 6 -7.78 1.45 -0.88
C SER A 6 -8.47 2.51 -0.04
N SER A 7 -8.13 3.78 -0.21
CA SER A 7 -8.73 4.87 0.56
C SER A 7 -10.14 5.23 0.11
N ASP A 8 -10.56 4.76 -1.07
CA ASP A 8 -11.81 5.16 -1.74
C ASP A 8 -11.98 6.69 -1.85
N SER A 9 -10.85 7.40 -1.97
CA SER A 9 -10.80 8.85 -2.07
C SER A 9 -11.27 9.33 -3.45
N GLY A 10 -12.56 9.62 -3.56
CA GLY A 10 -13.18 10.21 -4.75
C GLY A 10 -14.50 10.92 -4.47
N HIS A 11 -14.89 11.00 -3.21
CA HIS A 11 -16.08 11.68 -2.73
C HIS A 11 -15.82 13.19 -2.62
N TRP A 12 -16.73 14.00 -3.16
CA TRP A 12 -16.58 15.47 -3.24
C TRP A 12 -16.59 16.18 -1.88
N ASP A 13 -16.94 15.45 -0.81
CA ASP A 13 -16.98 15.88 0.58
C ASP A 13 -15.81 15.36 1.44
N VAL A 14 -14.77 14.75 0.84
CA VAL A 14 -13.51 14.44 1.54
C VAL A 14 -12.49 15.55 1.26
N PRO A 15 -12.35 16.54 2.16
CA PRO A 15 -11.51 17.71 1.92
C PRO A 15 -10.01 17.41 2.11
N GLU A 16 -9.68 16.35 2.85
CA GLU A 16 -8.32 16.01 3.24
C GLU A 16 -7.96 14.60 2.77
N LEU A 17 -6.98 14.49 1.88
CA LEU A 17 -6.57 13.25 1.23
C LEU A 17 -5.24 12.71 1.77
N THR A 18 -4.58 13.43 2.68
CA THR A 18 -3.24 13.07 3.16
C THR A 18 -3.27 12.18 4.40
N GLU A 19 -4.37 12.16 5.14
CA GLU A 19 -4.53 11.43 6.41
C GLU A 19 -4.98 9.96 6.30
N PRO A 20 -5.80 9.52 5.32
CA PRO A 20 -6.43 8.19 5.36
C PRO A 20 -5.49 7.00 5.49
N LEU A 21 -4.28 7.07 4.94
CA LEU A 21 -3.29 5.98 5.08
C LEU A 21 -2.66 5.98 6.48
N ALA A 22 -2.43 7.16 7.06
CA ALA A 22 -1.89 7.28 8.41
C ALA A 22 -2.92 6.82 9.45
N GLU A 23 -4.19 7.18 9.27
CA GLU A 23 -5.30 6.74 10.13
C GLU A 23 -5.53 5.22 10.05
N ALA A 24 -5.30 4.59 8.89
CA ALA A 24 -5.41 3.13 8.78
C ALA A 24 -4.45 2.39 9.73
N TYR A 25 -3.36 3.03 10.19
CA TYR A 25 -2.45 2.46 11.19
C TYR A 25 -3.07 2.40 12.59
N ASP A 26 -4.18 3.08 12.85
CA ASP A 26 -4.89 2.96 14.13
C ASP A 26 -5.42 1.54 14.35
N LEU A 27 -5.69 0.77 13.29
CA LEU A 27 -5.99 -0.67 13.39
C LEU A 27 -4.86 -1.47 14.06
N VAL A 28 -3.61 -1.04 13.88
CA VAL A 28 -2.46 -1.62 14.57
C VAL A 28 -2.43 -1.14 16.02
N ARG A 29 -2.60 0.17 16.24
CA ARG A 29 -2.54 0.78 17.58
C ARG A 29 -3.62 0.24 18.53
N GLU A 30 -4.80 -0.05 17.99
CA GLU A 30 -5.93 -0.63 18.71
C GLU A 30 -5.85 -2.16 18.85
N GLY A 31 -4.84 -2.79 18.22
CA GLY A 31 -4.62 -4.24 18.30
C GLY A 31 -5.57 -5.08 17.45
N ALA A 32 -6.25 -4.48 16.46
CA ALA A 32 -7.13 -5.19 15.54
C ALA A 32 -6.34 -6.02 14.50
N ILE A 33 -5.16 -5.54 14.09
CA ILE A 33 -4.23 -6.23 13.19
C ILE A 33 -2.78 -6.06 13.68
N THR A 34 -1.87 -6.91 13.22
CA THR A 34 -0.43 -6.79 13.49
C THR A 34 0.25 -5.76 12.55
N GLU A 35 1.48 -5.34 12.87
CA GLU A 35 2.29 -4.52 11.95
C GLU A 35 2.59 -5.26 10.64
N GLU A 36 2.80 -6.58 10.72
CA GLU A 36 2.98 -7.46 9.57
C GLU A 36 1.74 -7.49 8.68
N ASP A 37 0.55 -7.63 9.28
CA ASP A 37 -0.73 -7.57 8.56
C ASP A 37 -0.91 -6.21 7.88
N PHE A 38 -0.55 -5.12 8.56
CA PHE A 38 -0.63 -3.78 7.99
C PHE A 38 0.29 -3.63 6.78
N LYS A 39 1.56 -4.06 6.89
CA LYS A 39 2.51 -4.06 5.76
C LYS A 39 1.98 -4.89 4.60
N ALA A 40 1.40 -6.06 4.88
CA ALA A 40 0.81 -6.90 3.85
C ALA A 40 -0.33 -6.19 3.12
N LEU A 41 -1.21 -5.52 3.87
CA LEU A 41 -2.37 -4.80 3.37
C LEU A 41 -2.00 -3.58 2.51
N VAL A 42 -1.02 -2.76 2.94
CA VAL A 42 -0.69 -1.49 2.30
C VAL A 42 0.46 -1.58 1.29
N PHE A 43 1.22 -2.68 1.26
CA PHE A 43 2.38 -2.82 0.38
C PHE A 43 2.51 -4.19 -0.29
N ASP A 44 2.67 -5.29 0.45
CA ASP A 44 3.04 -6.57 -0.17
C ASP A 44 1.94 -7.12 -1.09
N HIS A 45 0.68 -7.07 -0.65
CA HIS A 45 -0.45 -7.51 -1.47
C HIS A 45 -0.68 -6.59 -2.68
N PRO A 46 -0.70 -5.24 -2.55
CA PRO A 46 -0.79 -4.35 -3.72
C PRO A 46 0.33 -4.58 -4.73
N TYR A 47 1.57 -4.69 -4.26
CA TYR A 47 2.72 -4.97 -5.11
C TYR A 47 2.51 -6.28 -5.87
N SER A 48 2.22 -7.38 -5.15
CA SER A 48 1.96 -8.69 -5.75
C SER A 48 0.81 -8.66 -6.76
N PHE A 49 -0.26 -7.92 -6.48
CA PHE A 49 -1.44 -7.82 -7.35
C PHE A 49 -1.09 -7.14 -8.68
N TYR A 50 -0.44 -5.97 -8.64
CA TYR A 50 -0.10 -5.23 -9.85
C TYR A 50 0.96 -5.93 -10.70
N THR A 51 1.90 -6.65 -10.07
CA THR A 51 2.97 -7.33 -10.81
C THR A 51 2.62 -8.75 -11.26
N ALA A 52 1.53 -9.36 -10.75
CA ALA A 52 1.19 -10.76 -11.03
C ALA A 52 1.05 -11.06 -12.54
N ASN A 53 0.43 -10.15 -13.29
CA ASN A 53 0.22 -10.31 -14.74
C ASN A 53 1.16 -9.43 -15.57
N ASN A 54 1.87 -8.50 -14.95
CA ASN A 54 2.82 -7.61 -15.62
C ASN A 54 4.00 -7.29 -14.68
N PRO A 55 5.11 -8.05 -14.76
CA PRO A 55 6.29 -7.80 -13.93
C PRO A 55 6.88 -6.39 -14.12
N ASP A 56 6.68 -5.78 -15.29
CA ASP A 56 7.19 -4.45 -15.65
C ASP A 56 6.21 -3.32 -15.25
N PHE A 57 5.19 -3.58 -14.43
CA PHE A 57 4.14 -2.60 -14.09
C PHE A 57 4.68 -1.25 -13.60
N PHE A 58 5.76 -1.26 -12.80
CA PHE A 58 6.38 -0.05 -12.25
C PHE A 58 7.57 0.48 -13.06
N LYS A 59 7.88 -0.09 -14.22
CA LYS A 59 9.04 0.27 -15.04
C LYS A 59 9.04 1.76 -15.41
N GLY A 60 10.17 2.42 -15.20
CA GLY A 60 10.35 3.86 -15.46
C GLY A 60 9.73 4.78 -14.41
N THR A 61 9.20 4.24 -13.31
CA THR A 61 8.62 5.05 -12.22
C THR A 61 9.60 5.22 -11.05
N GLN A 62 9.30 6.15 -10.14
CA GLN A 62 10.04 6.26 -8.88
C GLN A 62 9.89 5.02 -7.99
N VAL A 63 8.82 4.24 -8.16
CA VAL A 63 8.59 3.00 -7.40
C VAL A 63 9.62 1.94 -7.79
N GLU A 64 9.90 1.76 -9.09
CA GLU A 64 10.97 0.86 -9.56
C GLU A 64 12.31 1.18 -8.90
N GLN A 65 12.69 2.46 -8.86
CA GLN A 65 13.95 2.90 -8.23
C GLN A 65 14.00 2.56 -6.74
N LYS A 66 12.88 2.75 -6.01
CA LYS A 66 12.81 2.42 -4.57
C LYS A 66 12.84 0.92 -4.32
N LEU A 67 12.19 0.11 -5.15
CA LEU A 67 12.21 -1.36 -5.05
C LEU A 67 13.63 -1.91 -5.24
N GLN A 68 14.35 -1.42 -6.27
CA GLN A 68 15.75 -1.80 -6.52
C GLN A 68 16.65 -1.48 -5.32
N LYS A 69 16.46 -0.32 -4.68
CA LYS A 69 17.22 0.05 -3.49
C LYS A 69 16.91 -0.84 -2.29
N ASN A 70 15.63 -1.15 -2.05
CA ASN A 70 15.20 -1.97 -0.91
C ASN A 70 15.64 -3.43 -1.01
N TRP A 71 15.81 -3.98 -2.21
CA TRP A 71 16.28 -5.37 -2.39
C TRP A 71 17.80 -5.50 -2.55
N ALA A 72 18.52 -4.38 -2.70
CA ALA A 72 19.98 -4.35 -2.69
C ALA A 72 20.58 -4.19 -1.27
N ALA A 73 19.74 -3.89 -0.27
CA ALA A 73 20.07 -3.76 1.15
C ALA A 73 19.75 -5.04 1.92
#